data_AF-A0A499UQP0-F1
#
_entry.id   AF-A0A499UQP0-F1
#
_cell.length_a   1.000
_cell.length_b   1.000
_cell.length_c   1.000
_cell.angle_alpha   90.00
_cell.angle_beta   90.00
_cell.angle_gamma   90.00
#
_symmetry.space_group_name_H-M   'P 1'
#
loop_
_entity.id
_entity.type
_entity.pdbx_description
1 polymer ?
#
loop_
_entity_poly.entity_id
_entity_poly.type
_entity_poly.pdbx_seq_one_letter_code
_entity_poly.pdbx_strand_id
1 'polypeptide(L)' 'MHPTLSRVYPLTAVGTATQDVHRNRHSGKVGVLCLAPEEGLGVRDPELRERHLPSINRFRGQD' A
#
# COMPACT_ATOMS: atom_id res chain seq x y z
N MET A 1 -5.33 -15.45 2.78
CA MET A 1 -4.78 -14.65 1.66
C MET A 1 -4.68 -13.21 2.15
N HIS A 2 -3.54 -12.52 1.95
CA HIS A 2 -3.26 -11.17 2.49
C HIS A 2 -2.74 -10.25 1.37
N PRO A 3 -2.93 -8.92 1.46
CA PRO A 3 -2.48 -7.98 0.43
C PRO A 3 -0.96 -7.93 0.33
N THR A 4 -0.46 -7.49 -0.82
CA THR A 4 0.97 -7.37 -1.14
C THR A 4 1.36 -5.92 -1.44
N LEU A 5 0.72 -4.97 -0.75
CA LEU A 5 0.93 -3.55 -0.95
C LEU A 5 2.30 -3.13 -0.38
N SER A 6 3.15 -2.55 -1.22
CA SER A 6 4.53 -2.21 -0.87
C SER A 6 4.75 -0.71 -0.67
N ARG A 7 4.13 0.11 -1.53
CA ARG A 7 4.23 1.57 -1.47
C ARG A 7 2.90 2.23 -1.79
N VAL A 8 2.67 3.42 -1.22
CA VAL A 8 1.47 4.23 -1.44
C VAL A 8 1.86 5.64 -1.83
N TYR A 9 1.16 6.20 -2.82
CA TYR A 9 1.32 7.56 -3.31
C TYR A 9 0.03 8.37 -3.11
N PRO A 10 0.11 9.69 -2.90
CA PRO A 10 -1.06 10.56 -3.04
C PRO A 10 -1.51 10.61 -4.51
N LEU A 11 -2.78 10.96 -4.74
CA LEU A 11 -3.35 11.10 -6.10
C LEU A 11 -2.51 12.01 -7.00
N THR A 12 -1.99 13.10 -6.44
CA THR A 12 -1.15 14.08 -7.14
C THR A 12 0.18 13.51 -7.65
N ALA A 13 0.62 12.35 -7.14
CA ALA A 13 1.85 11.68 -7.52
C ALA A 13 1.63 10.42 -8.38
N VAL A 14 0.45 10.27 -9.00
CA VAL A 14 0.14 9.10 -9.84
C VAL A 14 1.16 8.89 -10.97
N GLY A 15 1.69 9.95 -11.57
CA GLY A 15 2.74 9.85 -12.59
C GLY A 15 4.01 9.17 -12.08
N THR A 16 4.44 9.52 -10.86
CA THR A 16 5.58 8.88 -10.19
C THR A 16 5.27 7.43 -9.85
N ALA A 17 4.07 7.15 -9.33
CA ALA A 17 3.62 5.79 -9.05
C ALA A 17 3.67 4.89 -10.31
N THR A 18 3.18 5.39 -11.44
CA THR A 18 3.23 4.68 -12.72
C THR A 18 4.67 4.50 -13.23
N GLN A 19 5.53 5.50 -13.05
CA GLN A 19 6.94 5.39 -13.44
C GLN A 19 7.69 4.32 -12.64
N ASP A 20 7.44 4.21 -11.34
CA ASP A 20 8.05 3.18 -10.49
C ASP A 20 7.56 1.78 -10.83
N VAL A 21 6.30 1.66 -11.26
CA VAL A 21 5.80 0.41 -11.85
C VAL A 21 6.52 0.09 -13.15
N HIS A 22 6.58 1.06 -14.07
CA HIS A 22 7.20 0.88 -15.38
C HIS A 22 8.68 0.49 -15.30
N ARG A 23 9.41 1.03 -14.31
CA ARG A 23 10.83 0.74 -14.09
C ARG A 23 11.09 -0.40 -13.11
N ASN A 24 10.05 -1.14 -12.67
CA ASN A 24 10.17 -2.23 -11.69
C ASN A 24 10.88 -1.81 -10.39
N ARG A 25 10.69 -0.56 -9.93
CA ARG A 25 11.31 -0.01 -8.70
C ARG A 25 10.51 -0.30 -7.44
N HIS A 26 9.78 -1.40 -7.43
CA HIS A 26 8.89 -1.78 -6.34
C HIS A 26 8.80 -3.30 -6.27
N SER A 27 8.71 -3.82 -5.05
CA SER A 27 8.50 -5.24 -4.80
C SER A 27 7.09 -5.43 -4.23
N GLY A 28 6.10 -5.72 -5.07
CA GLY A 28 4.70 -5.88 -4.65
C GLY A 28 3.74 -5.04 -5.48
N LYS A 29 2.71 -4.47 -4.84
CA LYS A 29 1.76 -3.55 -5.48
C LYS A 29 2.02 -2.11 -5.04
N VAL A 30 1.89 -1.18 -5.98
CA VAL A 30 1.84 0.26 -5.71
C VAL A 30 0.38 0.71 -5.58
N GLY A 31 0.05 1.37 -4.47
CA GLY A 31 -1.27 1.95 -4.22
C GLY A 31 -1.29 3.46 -4.43
N VAL A 32 -2.48 4.00 -4.71
CA VAL A 32 -2.71 5.45 -4.84
C VAL A 32 -3.88 5.82 -3.95
N LEU A 33 -3.69 6.80 -3.08
CA LEU A 33 -4.75 7.43 -2.29
C LEU A 33 -5.57 8.33 -3.21
N CYS A 34 -6.84 8.01 -3.44
CA CYS A 34 -7.76 8.83 -4.22
C CYS A 34 -8.47 9.84 -3.31
N LEU A 35 -9.66 9.49 -2.81
CA LEU A 35 -10.41 10.34 -1.88
C LEU A 35 -9.97 10.16 -0.42
N ALA A 36 -9.23 9.10 -0.11
CA ALA A 36 -8.69 8.90 1.23
C ALA A 36 -7.58 9.94 1.49
N PRO A 37 -7.67 10.76 2.55
CA PRO A 37 -6.68 11.79 2.82
C PRO A 37 -5.33 11.22 3.31
N GLU A 38 -5.32 10.02 3.87
CA GLU A 38 -4.13 9.36 4.43
C GLU A 38 -4.25 7.83 4.43
N GLU A 39 -3.14 7.14 4.67
CA GLU A 39 -3.11 5.69 4.86
C GLU A 39 -3.77 5.25 6.18
N GLY A 40 -4.12 3.97 6.29
CA GLY A 40 -4.62 3.39 7.55
C GLY A 40 -6.13 3.55 7.79
N LEU A 41 -6.84 4.27 6.93
CA LEU A 41 -8.29 4.44 7.02
C LEU A 41 -9.08 3.23 6.49
N GLY A 42 -10.36 3.14 6.90
CA GLY A 42 -11.35 2.22 6.33
C GLY A 42 -11.50 0.85 7.00
N VAL A 43 -10.72 0.55 8.04
CA VAL A 43 -10.83 -0.69 8.82
C VAL A 43 -12.05 -0.63 9.74
N ARG A 44 -12.91 -1.66 9.70
CA ARG A 44 -14.11 -1.78 10.56
C ARG A 44 -14.03 -2.91 11.59
N ASP A 45 -13.04 -3.79 11.44
CA ASP A 45 -12.72 -4.86 12.38
C ASP A 45 -11.23 -4.76 12.75
N PRO A 46 -10.89 -3.99 13.81
CA PRO A 46 -9.51 -3.76 14.20
C PRO A 46 -8.87 -5.00 14.82
N GLU A 47 -9.64 -5.86 15.51
CA GLU A 47 -9.12 -7.06 16.19
C GLU A 47 -8.63 -8.10 15.17
N LEU A 48 -9.41 -8.35 14.12
CA LEU A 48 -9.01 -9.22 13.02
C LEU A 48 -7.78 -8.65 12.29
N ARG A 49 -7.75 -7.33 12.07
CA ARG A 49 -6.61 -6.68 11.43
C ARG A 49 -5.33 -6.86 12.26
N GLU A 50 -5.39 -6.61 13.56
CA GLU A 50 -4.22 -6.69 14.45
C GLU A 50 -3.61 -8.09 14.43
N ARG A 51 -4.44 -9.13 14.53
CA ARG A 51 -4.02 -10.54 14.45
C ARG A 51 -3.20 -10.85 13.18
N HIS A 52 -3.50 -10.18 12.07
CA HIS A 52 -2.88 -10.44 10.77
C HIS A 52 -1.91 -9.34 10.32
N LEU A 53 -1.65 -8.32 11.14
CA LEU A 53 -0.89 -7.13 10.78
C LEU A 53 0.48 -7.44 10.17
N PRO A 54 1.28 -8.40 10.70
CA PRO A 54 2.57 -8.76 10.10
C PRO A 54 2.44 -9.34 8.68
N SER A 55 1.39 -10.13 8.42
CA SER A 55 1.16 -10.71 7.09
C SER A 55 0.59 -9.69 6.11
N ILE A 56 -0.21 -8.74 6.58
CA ILE A 56 -0.75 -7.62 5.78
C ILE A 56 0.38 -6.69 5.32
N ASN A 57 1.36 -6.41 6.19
CA ASN A 57 2.45 -5.48 5.92
C ASN A 57 3.72 -6.15 5.37
N ARG A 58 3.67 -7.43 4.99
CA ARG A 58 4.85 -8.21 4.56
C ARG A 58 5.69 -7.55 3.47
N PHE A 59 5.07 -6.78 2.58
CA PHE A 59 5.74 -6.13 1.43
C PHE A 59 6.11 -4.66 1.70
N ARG A 60 5.85 -4.13 2.90
CA ARG A 60 6.22 -2.74 3.27
C ARG A 60 7.71 -2.67 3.63
N GLY A 61 8.36 -1.55 3.28
CA GLY A 61 9.72 -1.24 3.73
C GLY A 61 10.83 -2.05 3.04
N GLN A 62 10.56 -2.65 1.88
CA GLN A 62 11.57 -3.29 1.04
C GLN A 62 11.86 -2.38 -0.17
N ASP A 63 13.05 -1.77 -0.18
CA ASP A 63 13.63 -1.07 -1.33
C ASP A 63 14.70 -1.96 -1.99
#